data_AF-A0A6C1S517-F1
#
_entry.id   AF-A0A6C1S517-F1
#
_cell.length_a   1.000
_cell.length_b   1.000
_cell.length_c   1.000
_cell.angle_alpha   90.00
_cell.angle_beta   90.00
_cell.angle_gamma   90.00
#
_symmetry.space_group_name_H-M   'P 1'
#
loop_
_entity.id
_entity.type
_entity.pdbx_description
1 polymer ?
#
loop_
_entity_poly.entity_id
_entity_poly.type
_entity_poly.pdbx_seq_one_letter_code
_entity_poly.pdbx_strand_id
1 'polypeptide(L)'
;MSKSRSTRRGRRYIIILPVILTALFLFMGDRIVRYTSTNEFCYACHSHPHAEESWRRSSHYDNRSGIYVQCAECHLPPPGNLKYLLAKAKHGAHDVYGWLFKDPESINWEAKRTVEKAVRYTYDESCIKCHQNLFPMQLSQDGQQAHLYYQQHEDDLSCLNCHLHTGHYSDIVQEGIQFGVADEVAREVFTEPAQVEDFVNFTEKIPGTSVSFEMAAIPGGTFKMGSPPDESYRRDDEGPVRDVEVSSFFMGRAQVSWDEFLAFYNATAAEGRQDNIYATNLGEVDAISGPTPPWGLPDQGWGMGSRPAITMTWYAAETYCRWLSAVTGRTYRLPTEAEWEYAARGGTEGPYFFEGDPRRFTRESLRNRIFGPDTAVISSYVIYRENSEARTQPPGSVRPNPFGLEHMLGNVFEFTGDWYAPDAYSLYPSGTVVDPAGPASGTERVIRGGSFNSDAADVRVAARSHTRHAAWQMTDPQIPKSEWWYTDTREVGFRVVMEWETDDQ
;
A
#
# COMPACT_ATOMS: atom_id res chain seq x y z
N MET A 1 -53.49 12.75 71.86
CA MET A 1 -52.96 13.11 70.53
C MET A 1 -51.55 13.66 70.67
N SER A 2 -50.50 12.90 70.35
CA SER A 2 -49.14 13.42 70.17
C SER A 2 -48.50 12.69 69.00
N LYS A 3 -48.52 13.35 67.83
CA LYS A 3 -48.04 12.81 66.54
C LYS A 3 -46.51 12.83 66.49
N SER A 4 -45.93 11.65 66.26
CA SER A 4 -44.89 11.38 65.25
C SER A 4 -43.93 12.55 64.91
N ARG A 5 -42.83 12.72 65.67
CA ARG A 5 -41.67 13.54 65.26
C ARG A 5 -40.39 12.73 64.93
N SER A 6 -40.39 11.41 65.14
CA SER A 6 -39.20 10.56 64.99
C SER A 6 -38.94 10.06 63.55
N THR A 7 -39.95 10.04 62.66
CA THR A 7 -39.84 9.42 61.32
C THR A 7 -39.24 10.31 60.23
N ARG A 8 -39.05 11.61 60.47
CA ARG A 8 -38.49 12.55 59.46
C ARG A 8 -36.96 12.55 59.39
N ARG A 9 -36.25 12.28 60.49
CA ARG A 9 -34.77 12.24 60.49
C ARG A 9 -34.25 10.98 59.79
N GLY A 10 -34.79 9.80 60.10
CA GLY A 10 -34.41 8.54 59.43
C GLY A 10 -34.68 8.54 57.92
N ARG A 11 -35.82 9.10 57.48
CA ARG A 11 -36.14 9.24 56.04
C ARG A 11 -35.21 10.21 55.29
N ARG A 12 -34.67 11.23 55.97
CA ARG A 12 -33.68 12.14 55.37
C ARG A 12 -32.37 11.44 55.09
N TYR A 13 -31.87 10.57 55.98
CA TYR A 13 -30.66 9.80 55.73
C TYR A 13 -30.84 8.77 54.60
N ILE A 14 -32.02 8.16 54.48
CA ILE A 14 -32.34 7.21 53.39
C ILE A 14 -32.30 7.88 52.00
N ILE A 15 -32.55 9.20 51.90
CA ILE A 15 -32.53 9.93 50.62
C ILE A 15 -31.19 10.66 50.42
N ILE A 16 -30.69 11.32 51.47
CA ILE A 16 -29.47 12.14 51.40
C ILE A 16 -28.22 11.26 51.25
N LEU A 17 -28.14 10.11 51.92
CA LEU A 17 -26.96 9.25 51.84
C LEU A 17 -26.75 8.68 50.44
N PRO A 18 -27.77 8.10 49.75
CA PRO A 18 -27.61 7.70 48.35
C PRO A 18 -27.28 8.86 47.42
N VAL A 19 -27.85 10.05 47.61
CA VAL A 19 -27.52 11.23 46.79
C VAL A 19 -26.06 11.64 46.98
N ILE A 20 -25.56 11.67 48.21
CA ILE A 20 -24.15 11.96 48.50
C ILE A 20 -23.24 10.88 47.91
N LEU A 21 -23.58 9.60 48.06
CA LEU A 21 -22.80 8.49 47.51
C LEU A 21 -22.78 8.52 45.98
N THR A 22 -23.90 8.80 45.34
CA THR A 22 -23.98 8.98 43.88
C THR A 22 -23.17 10.20 43.43
N ALA A 23 -23.27 11.33 44.13
CA ALA A 23 -22.48 12.51 43.80
C ALA A 23 -20.97 12.26 43.97
N LEU A 24 -20.57 11.56 45.03
CA LEU A 24 -19.19 11.14 45.27
C LEU A 24 -18.72 10.17 44.17
N PHE A 25 -19.55 9.19 43.80
CA PHE A 25 -19.25 8.23 42.74
C PHE A 25 -19.09 8.92 41.39
N LEU A 26 -19.98 9.86 41.04
CA LEU A 26 -19.87 10.65 39.81
C LEU A 26 -18.64 11.56 39.82
N PHE A 27 -18.35 12.22 40.93
CA PHE A 27 -17.18 13.07 41.08
C PHE A 27 -15.86 12.27 41.01
N MET A 28 -15.79 11.15 41.72
CA MET A 28 -14.63 10.24 41.65
C MET A 28 -14.50 9.64 40.25
N GLY A 29 -15.60 9.24 39.62
CA GLY A 29 -15.63 8.73 38.27
C GLY A 29 -15.09 9.74 37.26
N ASP A 30 -15.59 10.98 37.28
CA ASP A 30 -15.07 12.07 36.43
C ASP A 30 -13.57 12.32 36.67
N ARG A 31 -13.14 12.34 37.93
CA ARG A 31 -11.73 12.52 38.27
C ARG A 31 -10.84 11.38 37.77
N ILE A 32 -11.27 10.13 37.93
CA ILE A 32 -10.56 8.95 37.42
C ILE A 32 -10.49 9.01 35.89
N VAL A 33 -11.58 9.34 35.23
CA VAL A 33 -11.63 9.44 33.77
C VAL A 33 -10.66 10.50 33.26
N ARG A 34 -10.61 11.68 33.89
CA ARG A 34 -9.66 12.74 33.54
C ARG A 34 -8.22 12.34 33.80
N TYR A 35 -7.93 11.80 34.98
CA TYR A 35 -6.59 11.34 35.34
C TYR A 35 -6.07 10.27 34.37
N THR A 36 -6.90 9.29 34.04
CA THR A 36 -6.54 8.22 33.10
C THR A 36 -6.49 8.66 31.65
N SER A 37 -6.68 9.95 31.36
CA SER A 37 -6.61 10.54 30.01
C SER A 37 -5.47 11.55 29.88
N THR A 38 -4.66 11.74 30.92
CA THR A 38 -3.46 12.57 30.82
C THR A 38 -2.36 11.81 30.11
N ASN A 39 -1.45 12.56 29.51
CA ASN A 39 -0.28 12.01 28.82
C ASN A 39 0.56 11.13 29.77
N GLU A 40 0.79 11.57 31.01
CA GLU A 40 1.57 10.82 32.01
C GLU A 40 0.95 9.45 32.32
N PHE A 41 -0.38 9.37 32.39
CA PHE A 41 -1.06 8.10 32.58
C PHE A 41 -0.95 7.20 31.35
N CYS A 42 -1.14 7.77 30.15
CA CYS A 42 -0.96 7.02 28.91
C CYS A 42 0.45 6.41 28.85
N TYR A 43 1.50 7.15 29.21
CA TYR A 43 2.89 6.66 29.20
C TYR A 43 3.15 5.52 30.19
N ALA A 44 2.46 5.50 31.34
CA ALA A 44 2.64 4.44 32.32
C ALA A 44 2.20 3.06 31.81
N CYS A 45 1.33 3.01 30.79
CA CYS A 45 0.77 1.77 30.25
C CYS A 45 1.01 1.56 28.75
N HIS A 46 1.40 2.59 28.00
CA HIS A 46 1.66 2.47 26.56
C HIS A 46 2.95 1.69 26.31
N SER A 47 2.84 0.59 25.56
CA SER A 47 3.94 -0.29 25.19
C SER A 47 4.81 0.29 24.06
N HIS A 48 5.03 1.60 24.01
CA HIS A 48 5.65 2.28 22.87
C HIS A 48 6.37 3.59 23.28
N PRO A 49 7.65 3.50 23.71
CA PRO A 49 8.37 4.66 24.24
C PRO A 49 8.65 5.76 23.20
N HIS A 50 8.67 5.43 21.90
CA HIS A 50 8.99 6.41 20.85
C HIS A 50 7.80 7.25 20.36
N ALA A 51 6.55 6.93 20.73
CA ALA A 51 5.38 7.76 20.34
C ALA A 51 5.47 9.09 21.05
N GLU A 52 5.92 9.09 22.30
CA GLU A 52 6.07 10.32 23.06
C GLU A 52 7.13 11.21 22.43
N GLU A 53 8.30 10.66 22.14
CA GLU A 53 9.40 11.41 21.52
C GLU A 53 9.00 11.98 20.16
N SER A 54 8.31 11.18 19.33
CA SER A 54 7.80 11.63 18.04
C SER A 54 6.66 12.65 18.17
N TRP A 55 5.73 12.47 19.10
CA TRP A 55 4.65 13.43 19.35
C TRP A 55 5.21 14.77 19.85
N ARG A 56 6.20 14.76 20.75
CA ARG A 56 6.86 15.98 21.25
C ARG A 56 7.58 16.77 20.15
N ARG A 57 7.90 16.14 19.03
CA ARG A 57 8.48 16.80 17.84
C ARG A 57 7.43 17.12 16.76
N SER A 58 6.18 16.73 16.97
CA SER A 58 5.10 16.96 16.01
C SER A 58 4.58 18.40 16.08
N SER A 59 3.87 18.82 15.03
CA SER A 59 3.17 20.11 14.99
C SER A 59 2.06 20.24 16.04
N HIS A 60 1.61 19.13 16.64
CA HIS A 60 0.63 19.13 17.74
C HIS A 60 1.25 19.36 19.13
N TYR A 61 2.59 19.42 19.24
CA TYR A 61 3.28 19.78 20.48
C TYR A 61 4.18 21.00 20.31
N ASP A 62 5.03 20.99 19.29
CA ASP A 62 6.00 22.04 19.01
C ASP A 62 5.53 22.88 17.80
N ASN A 63 4.80 23.95 18.07
CA ASN A 63 4.31 24.86 17.05
C ASN A 63 4.33 26.34 17.49
N ARG A 64 4.24 27.22 16.50
CA ARG A 64 4.28 28.68 16.69
C ARG A 64 3.06 29.25 17.43
N SER A 65 1.96 28.52 17.47
CA SER A 65 0.71 28.95 18.09
C SER A 65 0.69 28.71 19.60
N GLY A 66 1.61 27.90 20.14
CA GLY A 66 1.67 27.53 21.56
C GLY A 66 0.51 26.63 22.01
N ILE A 67 -0.24 26.07 21.06
CA ILE A 67 -1.31 25.09 21.33
C ILE A 67 -0.65 23.72 21.40
N TYR A 68 -0.91 22.95 22.46
CA TYR A 68 -0.50 21.55 22.52
C TYR A 68 -1.74 20.67 22.62
N VAL A 69 -1.76 19.56 21.87
CA VAL A 69 -2.86 18.61 21.81
C VAL A 69 -2.44 17.32 22.51
N GLN A 70 -3.21 16.87 23.50
CA GLN A 70 -2.88 15.66 24.27
C GLN A 70 -3.14 14.39 23.45
N CYS A 71 -2.46 13.28 23.78
CA CYS A 71 -2.62 12.01 23.07
C CYS A 71 -4.09 11.55 23.06
N ALA A 72 -4.77 11.66 24.21
CA ALA A 72 -6.19 11.31 24.33
C ALA A 72 -7.13 12.19 23.50
N GLU A 73 -6.71 13.40 23.12
CA GLU A 73 -7.52 14.30 22.29
C GLU A 73 -7.49 13.94 20.81
N CYS A 74 -6.59 13.05 20.37
CA CYS A 74 -6.63 12.44 19.03
C CYS A 74 -7.11 10.98 19.11
N HIS A 75 -6.73 10.26 20.17
CA HIS A 75 -6.93 8.82 20.30
C HIS A 75 -8.17 8.38 21.07
N LEU A 76 -8.97 9.34 21.55
CA LEU A 76 -10.31 9.09 22.06
C LEU A 76 -11.29 10.06 21.39
N PRO A 77 -12.55 9.64 21.22
CA PRO A 77 -13.60 10.53 20.74
C PRO A 77 -13.85 11.66 21.76
N PRO A 78 -14.55 12.74 21.41
CA PRO A 78 -14.79 13.85 22.34
C PRO A 78 -15.47 13.37 23.65
N PRO A 79 -15.01 13.86 24.82
CA PRO A 79 -15.53 13.41 26.11
C PRO A 79 -16.99 13.83 26.32
N GLY A 80 -17.67 13.15 27.26
CA GLY A 80 -19.03 13.49 27.69
C GLY A 80 -20.14 12.63 27.09
N ASN A 81 -19.80 11.56 26.37
CA ASN A 81 -20.77 10.62 25.81
C ASN A 81 -20.37 9.14 26.08
N LEU A 82 -21.28 8.22 25.78
CA LEU A 82 -21.04 6.78 25.97
C LEU A 82 -19.96 6.24 25.03
N LYS A 83 -19.84 6.80 23.81
CA LYS A 83 -18.83 6.42 22.80
C LYS A 83 -17.42 6.59 23.37
N TYR A 84 -17.16 7.71 24.05
CA TYR A 84 -15.92 7.97 24.78
C TYR A 84 -15.62 6.96 25.87
N LEU A 85 -16.59 6.66 26.72
CA LEU A 85 -16.37 5.68 27.80
C LEU A 85 -16.10 4.28 27.25
N LEU A 86 -16.81 3.87 26.19
CA LEU A 86 -16.58 2.58 25.52
C LEU A 86 -15.22 2.51 24.81
N ALA A 87 -14.85 3.55 24.06
CA ALA A 87 -13.54 3.64 23.42
C ALA A 87 -12.41 3.61 24.44
N LYS A 88 -12.54 4.37 25.53
CA LYS A 88 -11.57 4.40 26.63
C LYS A 88 -11.41 3.04 27.31
N ALA A 89 -12.53 2.36 27.61
CA ALA A 89 -12.48 1.02 28.19
C ALA A 89 -11.83 0.01 27.25
N LYS A 90 -12.15 0.07 25.95
CA LYS A 90 -11.59 -0.80 24.92
C LYS A 90 -10.08 -0.60 24.76
N HIS A 91 -9.64 0.64 24.54
CA HIS A 91 -8.22 0.95 24.34
C HIS A 91 -7.42 0.70 25.61
N GLY A 92 -7.92 1.12 26.78
CA GLY A 92 -7.27 0.83 28.05
C GLY A 92 -7.10 -0.67 28.33
N ALA A 93 -8.09 -1.51 28.00
CA ALA A 93 -7.96 -2.95 28.10
C ALA A 93 -6.91 -3.52 27.13
N HIS A 94 -6.84 -2.98 25.91
CA HIS A 94 -5.83 -3.38 24.92
C HIS A 94 -4.41 -2.97 25.35
N ASP A 95 -4.24 -1.80 25.93
CA ASP A 95 -2.94 -1.31 26.39
C ASP A 95 -2.45 -2.09 27.61
N VAL A 96 -3.32 -2.39 28.57
CA VAL A 96 -2.99 -3.27 29.70
C VAL A 96 -2.59 -4.67 29.22
N TYR A 97 -3.31 -5.22 28.23
CA TYR A 97 -2.94 -6.49 27.62
C TYR A 97 -1.58 -6.41 26.92
N GLY A 98 -1.34 -5.36 26.13
CA GLY A 98 -0.06 -5.12 25.46
C GLY A 98 1.09 -5.04 26.45
N TRP A 99 0.93 -4.25 27.50
CA TRP A 99 1.93 -4.07 28.57
C TRP A 99 2.22 -5.37 29.34
N LEU A 100 1.20 -6.20 29.61
CA LEU A 100 1.38 -7.45 30.35
C LEU A 100 1.96 -8.61 29.52
N PHE A 101 1.64 -8.67 28.22
CA PHE A 101 1.83 -9.89 27.42
C PHE A 101 2.63 -9.69 26.13
N LYS A 102 3.00 -8.45 25.77
CA LYS A 102 3.79 -8.18 24.56
C LYS A 102 5.06 -7.44 24.87
N ASP A 103 6.10 -7.80 24.13
CA ASP A 103 7.34 -7.06 24.09
C ASP A 103 7.21 -5.88 23.09
N PRO A 104 7.36 -4.61 23.53
CA PRO A 104 7.41 -3.43 22.67
C PRO A 104 8.36 -3.55 21.47
N GLU A 105 9.51 -4.21 21.65
CA GLU A 105 10.54 -4.35 20.62
C GLU A 105 10.11 -5.33 19.52
N SER A 106 9.22 -6.28 19.84
CA SER A 106 8.68 -7.26 18.89
C SER A 106 7.53 -6.72 18.02
N ILE A 107 7.05 -5.49 18.29
CA ILE A 107 5.93 -4.90 17.55
C ILE A 107 6.46 -4.19 16.31
N ASN A 108 5.91 -4.56 15.15
CA ASN A 108 6.12 -3.82 13.92
C ASN A 108 5.33 -2.49 13.98
N TRP A 109 6.01 -1.42 14.38
CA TRP A 109 5.43 -0.10 14.57
C TRP A 109 5.14 0.62 13.26
N GLU A 110 5.94 0.39 12.22
CA GLU A 110 5.68 0.93 10.89
C GLU A 110 4.34 0.43 10.33
N ALA A 111 4.06 -0.87 10.47
CA ALA A 111 2.76 -1.43 10.11
C ALA A 111 1.59 -0.83 10.93
N LYS A 112 1.83 -0.42 12.18
CA LYS A 112 0.82 0.24 13.01
C LYS A 112 0.55 1.67 12.59
N ARG A 113 1.54 2.37 12.04
CA ARG A 113 1.42 3.77 11.60
C ARG A 113 0.75 3.94 10.24
N THR A 114 0.19 2.88 9.67
CA THR A 114 -0.53 2.89 8.40
C THR A 114 -1.97 3.40 8.56
N VAL A 115 -2.55 4.02 7.53
CA VAL A 115 -3.92 4.58 7.59
C VAL A 115 -4.92 3.50 8.02
N GLU A 116 -4.82 2.29 7.47
CA GLU A 116 -5.75 1.18 7.73
C GLU A 116 -5.77 0.71 9.20
N LYS A 117 -4.69 0.99 9.94
CA LYS A 117 -4.58 0.72 11.37
C LYS A 117 -4.89 1.97 12.19
N ALA A 118 -4.37 3.12 11.80
CA ALA A 118 -4.48 4.38 12.54
C ALA A 118 -5.92 4.85 12.73
N VAL A 119 -6.77 4.73 11.69
CA VAL A 119 -8.20 5.10 11.77
C VAL A 119 -9.00 4.31 12.81
N ARG A 120 -8.46 3.19 13.33
CA ARG A 120 -9.13 2.38 14.36
C ARG A 120 -9.03 2.96 15.77
N TYR A 121 -8.10 3.89 15.96
CA TYR A 121 -7.80 4.49 17.26
C TYR A 121 -7.53 5.99 17.16
N THR A 122 -7.80 6.63 16.03
CA THR A 122 -7.82 8.09 15.86
C THR A 122 -9.16 8.47 15.25
N TYR A 123 -9.76 9.56 15.73
CA TYR A 123 -11.16 9.88 15.45
C TYR A 123 -11.29 11.24 14.76
N ASP A 124 -11.96 11.29 13.60
CA ASP A 124 -12.14 12.54 12.84
C ASP A 124 -12.92 13.60 13.62
N GLU A 125 -13.93 13.19 14.40
CA GLU A 125 -14.66 14.09 15.31
C GLU A 125 -13.76 14.77 16.35
N SER A 126 -12.66 14.11 16.72
CA SER A 126 -11.65 14.68 17.61
C SER A 126 -10.73 15.65 16.87
N CYS A 127 -10.38 15.37 15.62
CA CYS A 127 -9.69 16.31 14.73
C CYS A 127 -10.54 17.59 14.55
N ILE A 128 -11.81 17.44 14.16
CA ILE A 128 -12.73 18.55 13.86
C ILE A 128 -13.04 19.40 15.11
N LYS A 129 -13.01 18.80 16.31
CA LYS A 129 -13.18 19.54 17.58
C LYS A 129 -12.16 20.68 17.71
N CYS A 130 -10.91 20.46 17.29
CA CYS A 130 -9.84 21.46 17.29
C CYS A 130 -9.76 22.21 15.95
N HIS A 131 -10.00 21.54 14.83
CA HIS A 131 -9.96 22.08 13.47
C HIS A 131 -11.36 22.53 12.98
N GLN A 132 -11.98 23.44 13.72
CA GLN A 132 -13.36 23.87 13.44
C GLN A 132 -13.49 24.66 12.13
N ASN A 133 -12.43 25.37 11.72
CA ASN A 133 -12.38 26.04 10.42
C ASN A 133 -11.48 25.25 9.47
N LEU A 134 -12.08 24.42 8.63
CA LEU A 134 -11.37 23.69 7.57
C LEU A 134 -10.95 24.60 6.41
N PHE A 135 -11.44 25.84 6.32
CA PHE A 135 -11.10 26.78 5.24
C PHE A 135 -10.50 28.09 5.79
N PRO A 136 -9.33 28.03 6.44
CA PRO A 136 -8.64 29.26 6.85
C PRO A 136 -8.17 30.06 5.63
N MET A 137 -8.09 31.37 5.77
CA MET A 137 -7.73 32.29 4.67
C MET A 137 -6.36 32.02 4.02
N GLN A 138 -5.46 31.33 4.72
CA GLN A 138 -4.11 30.99 4.24
C GLN A 138 -4.01 29.58 3.66
N LEU A 139 -5.13 28.84 3.54
CA LEU A 139 -5.13 27.51 2.96
C LEU A 139 -4.75 27.59 1.48
N SER A 140 -3.82 26.74 1.05
CA SER A 140 -3.43 26.61 -0.36
C SER A 140 -4.63 26.21 -1.21
N GLN A 141 -4.56 26.47 -2.52
CA GLN A 141 -5.61 26.05 -3.46
C GLN A 141 -5.81 24.53 -3.42
N ASP A 142 -4.71 23.76 -3.41
CA ASP A 142 -4.73 22.31 -3.29
C ASP A 142 -5.38 21.85 -1.98
N GLY A 143 -5.07 22.52 -0.86
CA GLY A 143 -5.70 22.25 0.43
C GLY A 143 -7.20 22.55 0.43
N GLN A 144 -7.63 23.63 -0.23
CA GLN A 144 -9.05 23.95 -0.38
C GLN A 144 -9.77 22.88 -1.19
N GLN A 145 -9.19 22.44 -2.31
CA GLN A 145 -9.77 21.39 -3.14
C GLN A 145 -9.86 20.06 -2.40
N ALA A 146 -8.80 19.67 -1.67
CA ALA A 146 -8.80 18.46 -0.85
C ALA A 146 -9.86 18.50 0.26
N HIS A 147 -10.01 19.63 0.97
CA HIS A 147 -11.02 19.78 2.02
C HIS A 147 -12.45 19.81 1.46
N LEU A 148 -12.69 20.47 0.32
CA LEU A 148 -13.98 20.44 -0.36
C LEU A 148 -14.34 19.01 -0.79
N TYR A 149 -13.36 18.29 -1.33
CA TYR A 149 -13.53 16.91 -1.75
C TYR A 149 -13.83 16.00 -0.55
N TYR A 150 -13.11 16.15 0.56
CA TYR A 150 -13.40 15.46 1.82
C TYR A 150 -14.84 15.70 2.31
N GLN A 151 -15.31 16.95 2.30
CA GLN A 151 -16.69 17.27 2.72
C GLN A 151 -17.77 16.61 1.87
N GLN A 152 -17.45 16.23 0.63
CA GLN A 152 -18.38 15.52 -0.26
C GLN A 152 -18.34 14.00 -0.07
N HIS A 153 -17.35 13.47 0.66
CA HIS A 153 -17.06 12.05 0.82
C HIS A 153 -16.72 11.70 2.28
N GLU A 154 -17.36 12.36 3.24
CA GLU A 154 -17.07 12.21 4.68
C GLU A 154 -17.34 10.79 5.22
N ASP A 155 -18.20 10.03 4.54
CA ASP A 155 -18.49 8.63 4.88
C ASP A 155 -17.40 7.66 4.39
N ASP A 156 -16.63 8.05 3.37
CA ASP A 156 -15.63 7.22 2.70
C ASP A 156 -14.19 7.58 3.11
N LEU A 157 -13.97 8.79 3.61
CA LEU A 157 -12.66 9.35 3.92
C LEU A 157 -12.50 9.71 5.39
N SER A 158 -11.29 9.53 5.91
CA SER A 158 -10.86 10.04 7.21
C SER A 158 -9.87 11.19 7.02
N CYS A 159 -9.76 12.08 8.01
CA CYS A 159 -8.69 13.07 8.06
C CYS A 159 -7.30 12.43 7.94
N LEU A 160 -7.13 11.19 8.43
CA LEU A 160 -5.85 10.47 8.36
C LEU A 160 -5.45 10.00 6.98
N ASN A 161 -6.37 9.94 6.01
CA ASN A 161 -6.00 9.66 4.62
C ASN A 161 -5.02 10.72 4.08
N CYS A 162 -5.14 11.97 4.52
CA CYS A 162 -4.24 13.05 4.13
C CYS A 162 -3.26 13.45 5.25
N HIS A 163 -3.66 13.34 6.52
CA HIS A 163 -2.92 13.86 7.68
C HIS A 163 -2.34 12.77 8.59
N LEU A 164 -1.88 11.65 8.01
CA LEU A 164 -1.36 10.50 8.75
C LEU A 164 -0.23 10.85 9.74
N HIS A 165 0.64 11.80 9.36
CA HIS A 165 1.85 12.15 10.12
C HIS A 165 1.73 13.41 10.98
N THR A 166 0.54 14.02 11.07
CA THR A 166 0.40 15.29 11.80
C THR A 166 0.57 15.14 13.31
N GLY A 167 0.12 14.03 13.89
CA GLY A 167 0.19 13.78 15.34
C GLY A 167 1.53 13.24 15.84
N HIS A 168 2.41 12.78 14.95
CA HIS A 168 3.69 12.16 15.31
C HIS A 168 4.74 12.55 14.28
N TYR A 169 5.90 13.02 14.75
CA TYR A 169 7.02 13.38 13.90
C TYR A 169 7.35 12.29 12.86
N SER A 170 7.59 12.77 11.65
CA SER A 170 8.02 11.99 10.51
C SER A 170 9.05 12.84 9.76
N ASP A 171 10.12 12.21 9.30
CA ASP A 171 11.10 12.84 8.41
C ASP A 171 10.54 13.04 6.99
N ILE A 172 9.35 12.48 6.72
CA ILE A 172 8.64 12.57 5.44
C ILE A 172 7.95 13.94 5.36
N VAL A 173 8.52 14.85 4.57
CA VAL A 173 7.92 16.15 4.25
C VAL A 173 6.89 15.96 3.13
N GLN A 174 5.59 16.03 3.46
CA GLN A 174 4.51 15.94 2.47
C GLN A 174 4.31 17.22 1.63
N GLU A 175 4.94 18.34 2.01
CA GLU A 175 4.75 19.62 1.32
C GLU A 175 5.68 19.78 0.11
N GLY A 176 5.09 19.91 -1.09
CA GLY A 176 5.69 20.62 -2.22
C GLY A 176 6.87 19.93 -2.91
N ILE A 177 6.95 18.59 -2.92
CA ILE A 177 8.01 17.90 -3.66
C ILE A 177 7.73 17.97 -5.16
N GLN A 178 8.64 18.59 -5.92
CA GLN A 178 8.70 18.45 -7.38
C GLN A 178 9.10 17.00 -7.71
N PHE A 179 8.12 16.13 -7.89
CA PHE A 179 8.33 14.78 -8.41
C PHE A 179 8.95 14.86 -9.82
N GLY A 180 10.06 14.16 -10.04
CA GLY A 180 10.80 14.16 -11.32
C GLY A 180 12.09 15.01 -11.35
N VAL A 181 12.52 15.61 -10.25
CA VAL A 181 13.88 16.21 -10.18
C VAL A 181 14.86 15.09 -9.84
N ALA A 182 15.53 14.54 -10.86
CA ALA A 182 16.58 13.55 -10.67
C ALA A 182 17.82 14.20 -10.03
N ASP A 183 18.44 13.53 -9.06
CA ASP A 183 19.79 13.86 -8.64
C ASP A 183 20.75 13.63 -9.82
N GLU A 184 21.41 14.70 -10.27
CA GLU A 184 22.45 14.66 -11.31
C GLU A 184 23.72 14.00 -10.78
N VAL A 185 23.68 12.69 -10.51
CA VAL A 185 24.91 11.93 -10.37
C VAL A 185 25.42 11.66 -11.78
N ALA A 186 26.53 12.31 -12.16
CA ALA A 186 27.18 12.11 -13.44
C ALA A 186 27.55 10.63 -13.63
N ARG A 187 26.72 9.91 -14.38
CA ARG A 187 26.93 8.55 -14.84
C ARG A 187 27.00 8.56 -16.37
N GLU A 188 27.70 7.59 -16.93
CA GLU A 188 27.75 7.41 -18.38
C GLU A 188 26.33 7.20 -18.91
N VAL A 189 25.96 7.99 -19.91
CA VAL A 189 24.66 7.94 -20.57
C VAL A 189 24.74 6.99 -21.75
N PHE A 190 23.85 6.02 -21.82
CA PHE A 190 23.76 5.08 -22.93
C PHE A 190 23.20 5.80 -24.17
N THR A 191 23.84 5.60 -25.32
CA THR A 191 23.39 6.17 -26.59
C THR A 191 22.52 5.22 -27.40
N GLU A 192 22.62 3.91 -27.13
CA GLU A 192 21.96 2.83 -27.87
C GLU A 192 21.44 1.78 -26.88
N PRO A 193 20.37 1.04 -27.23
CA PRO A 193 19.89 -0.07 -26.44
C PRO A 193 20.90 -1.23 -26.45
N ALA A 194 20.68 -2.25 -25.62
CA ALA A 194 21.48 -3.47 -25.70
C ALA A 194 21.33 -4.12 -27.08
N GLN A 195 22.34 -4.87 -27.55
CA GLN A 195 22.20 -5.73 -28.73
C GLN A 195 21.81 -7.13 -28.24
N VAL A 196 20.74 -7.70 -28.81
CA VAL A 196 20.20 -9.01 -28.41
C VAL A 196 20.14 -9.88 -29.66
N GLU A 197 21.18 -10.71 -29.83
CA GLU A 197 21.34 -11.60 -30.99
C GLU A 197 21.00 -13.06 -30.65
N ASP A 198 21.09 -13.42 -29.37
CA ASP A 198 20.90 -14.78 -28.88
C ASP A 198 19.84 -14.81 -27.76
N PHE A 199 19.19 -15.96 -27.61
CA PHE A 199 18.23 -16.20 -26.53
C PHE A 199 18.93 -16.50 -25.19
N VAL A 200 19.59 -15.50 -24.63
CA VAL A 200 20.30 -15.55 -23.34
C VAL A 200 20.04 -14.30 -22.52
N ASN A 201 20.19 -14.40 -21.19
CA ASN A 201 20.04 -13.26 -20.30
C ASN A 201 20.92 -12.08 -20.76
N PHE A 202 20.39 -10.87 -20.70
CA PHE A 202 21.10 -9.66 -21.10
C PHE A 202 20.78 -8.49 -20.17
N THR A 203 21.55 -7.42 -20.28
CA THR A 203 21.28 -6.17 -19.56
C THR A 203 20.79 -5.14 -20.57
N GLU A 204 19.52 -4.77 -20.49
CA GLU A 204 18.95 -3.71 -21.33
C GLU A 204 19.47 -2.35 -20.86
N LYS A 205 19.66 -1.44 -21.81
CA LYS A 205 20.12 -0.08 -21.60
C LYS A 205 19.06 0.87 -22.14
N ILE A 206 18.61 1.82 -21.33
CA ILE A 206 17.63 2.82 -21.77
C ILE A 206 18.39 3.98 -22.44
N PRO A 207 18.27 4.17 -23.78
CA PRO A 207 19.00 5.23 -24.48
C PRO A 207 18.64 6.62 -23.97
N GLY A 208 19.61 7.52 -23.94
CA GLY A 208 19.45 8.87 -23.40
C GLY A 208 19.49 8.94 -21.86
N THR A 209 19.71 7.81 -21.18
CA THR A 209 19.80 7.76 -19.72
C THR A 209 21.00 6.93 -19.25
N SER A 210 21.31 6.96 -17.96
CA SER A 210 22.28 6.06 -17.32
C SER A 210 21.64 4.81 -16.71
N VAL A 211 20.36 4.55 -17.03
CA VAL A 211 19.57 3.47 -16.43
C VAL A 211 19.68 2.20 -17.28
N SER A 212 19.88 1.08 -16.60
CA SER A 212 19.93 -0.26 -17.19
C SER A 212 19.28 -1.26 -16.24
N PHE A 213 18.76 -2.35 -16.78
CA PHE A 213 18.09 -3.41 -16.01
C PHE A 213 18.33 -4.77 -16.64
N GLU A 214 18.24 -5.83 -15.85
CA GLU A 214 18.53 -7.19 -16.30
C GLU A 214 17.28 -7.89 -16.81
N MET A 215 17.41 -8.57 -17.95
CA MET A 215 16.38 -9.38 -18.59
C MET A 215 16.80 -10.85 -18.56
N ALA A 216 15.90 -11.72 -18.11
CA ALA A 216 16.08 -13.17 -18.11
C ALA A 216 15.41 -13.79 -19.33
N ALA A 217 16.09 -14.71 -20.01
CA ALA A 217 15.53 -15.52 -21.09
C ALA A 217 14.67 -16.64 -20.49
N ILE A 218 13.36 -16.61 -20.77
CA ILE A 218 12.38 -17.54 -20.24
C ILE A 218 12.03 -18.54 -21.35
N PRO A 219 12.60 -19.76 -21.33
CA PRO A 219 12.33 -20.74 -22.38
C PRO A 219 10.86 -21.11 -22.37
N GLY A 220 10.22 -21.09 -23.54
CA GLY A 220 8.84 -21.51 -23.71
C GLY A 220 8.62 -22.98 -23.33
N GLY A 221 7.37 -23.33 -23.07
CA GLY A 221 7.01 -24.68 -22.65
C GLY A 221 5.56 -24.80 -22.20
N THR A 222 5.18 -26.02 -21.82
CA THR A 222 3.84 -26.31 -21.30
C THR A 222 3.86 -26.41 -19.78
N PHE A 223 2.84 -25.87 -19.12
CA PHE A 223 2.63 -25.99 -17.69
C PHE A 223 1.15 -26.09 -17.31
N LYS A 224 0.91 -26.45 -16.04
CA LYS A 224 -0.42 -26.44 -15.42
C LYS A 224 -0.69 -25.06 -14.80
N MET A 225 -1.55 -24.27 -15.44
CA MET A 225 -2.00 -22.97 -14.93
C MET A 225 -3.13 -23.15 -13.91
N GLY A 226 -3.08 -22.42 -12.80
CA GLY A 226 -4.03 -22.49 -11.69
C GLY A 226 -3.61 -23.44 -10.57
N SER A 227 -4.48 -23.63 -9.57
CA SER A 227 -4.22 -24.49 -8.41
C SER A 227 -5.15 -25.71 -8.36
N PRO A 228 -4.63 -26.89 -7.97
CA PRO A 228 -5.44 -28.09 -7.82
C PRO A 228 -6.44 -27.94 -6.66
N PRO A 229 -7.61 -28.63 -6.70
CA PRO A 229 -8.69 -28.44 -5.72
C PRO A 229 -8.31 -28.66 -4.25
N ASP A 230 -7.27 -29.44 -3.99
CA ASP A 230 -6.76 -29.77 -2.66
C ASP A 230 -5.58 -28.89 -2.20
N GLU A 231 -5.14 -27.93 -3.01
CA GLU A 231 -4.14 -26.95 -2.58
C GLU A 231 -4.68 -26.10 -1.43
N SER A 232 -3.89 -25.98 -0.37
CA SER A 232 -4.29 -25.22 0.82
C SER A 232 -4.43 -23.74 0.50
N TYR A 233 -5.52 -23.13 0.97
CA TYR A 233 -5.87 -21.72 0.73
C TYR A 233 -6.16 -21.35 -0.72
N ARG A 234 -6.40 -22.34 -1.59
CA ARG A 234 -6.94 -22.12 -2.94
C ARG A 234 -8.23 -21.29 -2.89
N ARG A 235 -8.35 -20.31 -3.80
CA ARG A 235 -9.57 -19.53 -4.06
C ARG A 235 -10.34 -20.08 -5.26
N ASP A 236 -11.59 -19.66 -5.37
CA ASP A 236 -12.51 -20.16 -6.41
C ASP A 236 -12.07 -19.77 -7.83
N ASP A 237 -11.42 -18.62 -7.98
CA ASP A 237 -10.97 -18.06 -9.27
C ASP A 237 -9.65 -18.63 -9.77
N GLU A 238 -9.02 -19.56 -9.03
CA GLU A 238 -7.73 -20.18 -9.39
C GLU A 238 -7.90 -21.49 -10.18
N GLY A 239 -9.11 -21.82 -10.63
CA GLY A 239 -9.34 -23.02 -11.43
C GLY A 239 -10.47 -22.89 -12.44
N PRO A 240 -10.76 -23.98 -13.19
CA PRO A 240 -10.05 -25.26 -13.15
C PRO A 240 -8.60 -25.15 -13.65
N VAL A 241 -7.75 -26.11 -13.27
CA VAL A 241 -6.38 -26.19 -13.78
C VAL A 241 -6.41 -26.41 -15.30
N ARG A 242 -5.57 -25.69 -16.04
CA ARG A 242 -5.48 -25.75 -17.50
C ARG A 242 -4.08 -26.07 -17.99
N ASP A 243 -4.01 -26.82 -19.07
CA ASP A 243 -2.78 -27.00 -19.84
C ASP A 243 -2.55 -25.75 -20.68
N VAL A 244 -1.45 -25.06 -20.42
CA VAL A 244 -1.09 -23.83 -21.14
C VAL A 244 0.31 -23.99 -21.70
N GLU A 245 0.46 -23.64 -22.96
CA GLU A 245 1.75 -23.52 -23.64
C GLU A 245 2.08 -22.04 -23.78
N VAL A 246 3.29 -21.67 -23.37
CA VAL A 246 3.80 -20.30 -23.43
C VAL A 246 5.01 -20.30 -24.36
N SER A 247 5.02 -19.38 -25.33
CA SER A 247 6.17 -19.16 -26.22
C SER A 247 7.39 -18.67 -25.45
N SER A 248 8.59 -18.74 -26.04
CA SER A 248 9.79 -18.17 -25.43
C SER A 248 9.72 -16.63 -25.41
N PHE A 249 10.14 -16.01 -24.32
CA PHE A 249 10.18 -14.54 -24.17
C PHE A 249 11.29 -14.14 -23.20
N PHE A 250 11.54 -12.84 -23.07
CA PHE A 250 12.38 -12.32 -21.99
C PHE A 250 11.54 -11.61 -20.94
N MET A 251 11.96 -11.69 -19.69
CA MET A 251 11.28 -11.05 -18.57
C MET A 251 12.27 -10.29 -17.70
N GLY A 252 11.90 -9.10 -17.22
CA GLY A 252 12.71 -8.34 -16.28
C GLY A 252 13.04 -9.17 -15.04
N ARG A 253 14.32 -9.21 -14.64
CA ARG A 253 14.78 -10.04 -13.52
C ARG A 253 14.12 -9.64 -12.20
N ALA A 254 13.82 -8.36 -12.03
CA ALA A 254 13.08 -7.81 -10.91
C ALA A 254 11.94 -6.91 -11.43
N GLN A 255 11.08 -6.43 -10.52
CA GLN A 255 10.08 -5.40 -10.82
C GLN A 255 10.76 -4.11 -11.29
N VAL A 256 10.07 -3.35 -12.16
CA VAL A 256 10.53 -2.06 -12.66
C VAL A 256 10.81 -1.13 -11.47
N SER A 257 12.03 -0.62 -11.40
CA SER A 257 12.48 0.26 -10.33
C SER A 257 12.02 1.71 -10.49
N TRP A 258 12.14 2.50 -9.43
CA TRP A 258 11.93 3.95 -9.51
C TRP A 258 12.91 4.62 -10.48
N ASP A 259 14.16 4.19 -10.56
CA ASP A 259 15.13 4.74 -11.54
C ASP A 259 14.65 4.52 -12.99
N GLU A 260 14.14 3.33 -13.29
CA GLU A 260 13.53 3.02 -14.59
C GLU A 260 12.27 3.84 -14.85
N PHE A 261 11.34 3.90 -13.89
CA PHE A 261 10.10 4.65 -14.07
C PHE A 261 10.33 6.16 -14.19
N LEU A 262 11.33 6.71 -13.48
CA LEU A 262 11.71 8.12 -13.57
C LEU A 262 12.42 8.44 -14.88
N ALA A 263 13.15 7.50 -15.49
CA ALA A 263 13.66 7.68 -16.85
C ALA A 263 12.52 7.91 -17.84
N PHE A 264 11.45 7.10 -17.76
CA PHE A 264 10.22 7.31 -18.52
C PHE A 264 9.58 8.66 -18.18
N TYR A 265 9.30 8.90 -16.90
CA TYR A 265 8.62 10.11 -16.47
C TYR A 265 9.37 11.37 -16.89
N ASN A 266 10.70 11.42 -16.78
CA ASN A 266 11.48 12.59 -17.17
C ASN A 266 11.52 12.80 -18.69
N ALA A 267 11.53 11.70 -19.47
CA ALA A 267 11.47 11.78 -20.92
C ALA A 267 10.12 12.32 -21.41
N THR A 268 9.02 11.99 -20.73
CA THR A 268 7.66 12.30 -21.22
C THR A 268 6.95 13.41 -20.44
N ALA A 269 7.34 13.74 -19.21
CA ALA A 269 6.66 14.75 -18.40
C ALA A 269 6.79 16.17 -18.98
N ALA A 270 7.79 16.40 -19.82
CA ALA A 270 7.98 17.62 -20.58
C ALA A 270 6.98 17.80 -21.73
N GLU A 271 6.36 16.71 -22.21
CA GLU A 271 5.37 16.72 -23.28
C GLU A 271 4.06 17.37 -22.78
N GLY A 272 4.04 18.70 -22.80
CA GLY A 272 2.87 19.51 -22.48
C GLY A 272 3.00 20.44 -21.27
N ARG A 273 4.10 20.37 -20.50
CA ARG A 273 4.29 21.20 -19.28
C ARG A 273 5.49 22.16 -19.29
N GLN A 274 6.25 22.26 -20.38
CA GLN A 274 7.36 23.22 -20.42
C GLN A 274 6.85 24.63 -20.80
N ASP A 275 7.34 25.65 -20.07
CA ASP A 275 7.04 27.07 -20.33
C ASP A 275 7.38 27.50 -21.77
N ASN A 276 8.38 26.86 -22.38
CA ASN A 276 8.74 27.10 -23.78
C ASN A 276 7.68 26.55 -24.76
N ILE A 277 7.01 25.42 -24.49
CA ILE A 277 5.96 24.86 -25.36
C ILE A 277 4.73 25.76 -25.30
N TYR A 278 4.40 26.29 -24.11
CA TYR A 278 3.37 27.31 -23.98
C TYR A 278 3.74 28.55 -24.79
N ALA A 279 4.93 29.11 -24.58
CA ALA A 279 5.42 30.30 -25.28
C ALA A 279 5.53 30.13 -26.81
N THR A 280 5.84 28.92 -27.30
CA THR A 280 6.02 28.64 -28.74
C THR A 280 4.69 28.40 -29.46
N ASN A 281 3.64 27.95 -28.76
CA ASN A 281 2.32 27.67 -29.34
C ASN A 281 1.26 28.74 -29.01
N LEU A 282 1.68 29.88 -28.45
CA LEU A 282 0.82 31.03 -28.17
C LEU A 282 0.16 31.54 -29.47
N GLY A 283 -1.06 31.06 -29.76
CA GLY A 283 -1.89 31.49 -30.88
C GLY A 283 -2.43 30.39 -31.80
N GLU A 284 -1.95 29.14 -31.69
CA GLU A 284 -2.32 28.05 -32.60
C GLU A 284 -3.15 26.93 -31.96
N VAL A 285 -3.20 26.87 -30.63
CA VAL A 285 -3.93 25.81 -29.89
C VAL A 285 -4.78 26.39 -28.76
N ASP A 286 -5.96 25.82 -28.54
CA ASP A 286 -6.89 26.22 -27.48
C ASP A 286 -6.48 25.70 -26.09
N ALA A 287 -5.72 24.59 -26.03
CA ALA A 287 -5.20 24.00 -24.80
C ALA A 287 -4.01 23.07 -25.06
N ILE A 288 -3.16 22.89 -24.05
CA ILE A 288 -2.08 21.90 -24.00
C ILE A 288 -2.34 21.03 -22.78
N SER A 289 -2.53 19.72 -23.00
CA SER A 289 -2.70 18.73 -21.93
C SER A 289 -1.39 18.00 -21.67
N GLY A 290 -1.16 17.62 -20.43
CA GLY A 290 -0.07 16.73 -20.03
C GLY A 290 -0.52 15.79 -18.92
N PRO A 291 0.30 14.80 -18.54
CA PRO A 291 -0.01 13.89 -17.44
C PRO A 291 -0.25 14.68 -16.16
N THR A 292 -1.18 14.24 -15.32
CA THR A 292 -1.39 14.82 -13.98
C THR A 292 -0.18 14.54 -13.09
N PRO A 293 0.22 15.48 -12.21
CA PRO A 293 1.21 15.17 -11.18
C PRO A 293 0.64 14.13 -10.20
N PRO A 294 1.50 13.36 -9.51
CA PRO A 294 1.05 12.51 -8.41
C PRO A 294 0.46 13.36 -7.29
N TRP A 295 -0.62 12.89 -6.68
CA TRP A 295 -1.14 13.46 -5.45
C TRP A 295 -0.44 12.78 -4.26
N GLY A 296 0.30 13.56 -3.47
CA GLY A 296 1.14 13.04 -2.39
C GLY A 296 2.49 12.51 -2.88
N LEU A 297 3.17 11.74 -2.03
CA LEU A 297 4.49 11.18 -2.31
C LEU A 297 4.36 9.78 -2.92
N PRO A 298 4.63 9.59 -4.22
CA PRO A 298 4.39 8.31 -4.87
C PRO A 298 5.36 7.22 -4.37
N ASP A 299 6.55 7.58 -3.90
CA ASP A 299 7.50 6.65 -3.25
C ASP A 299 7.18 6.37 -1.76
N GLN A 300 6.13 7.00 -1.22
CA GLN A 300 5.68 6.91 0.17
C GLN A 300 6.73 7.39 1.19
N GLY A 301 7.74 8.15 0.76
CA GLY A 301 8.88 8.53 1.60
C GLY A 301 9.78 7.36 1.97
N TRP A 302 9.68 6.22 1.27
CA TRP A 302 10.54 5.05 1.50
C TRP A 302 11.85 5.10 0.71
N GLY A 303 12.00 6.12 -0.15
CA GLY A 303 13.10 6.25 -1.07
C GLY A 303 12.80 5.62 -2.43
N MET A 304 13.32 6.29 -3.45
CA MET A 304 13.30 5.87 -4.86
C MET A 304 14.49 4.94 -5.15
N GLY A 305 15.16 5.09 -6.31
CA GLY A 305 16.30 4.27 -6.70
C GLY A 305 15.88 2.91 -7.26
N SER A 306 16.57 1.86 -6.83
CA SER A 306 16.32 0.48 -7.27
C SER A 306 15.10 -0.19 -6.65
N ARG A 307 14.39 0.47 -5.71
CA ARG A 307 13.15 -0.08 -5.14
C ARG A 307 12.06 -0.12 -6.21
N PRO A 308 11.12 -1.09 -6.16
CA PRO A 308 10.06 -1.18 -7.15
C PRO A 308 9.26 0.12 -7.20
N ALA A 309 9.01 0.61 -8.40
CA ALA A 309 8.10 1.71 -8.61
C ALA A 309 6.68 1.26 -8.20
N ILE A 310 6.01 2.10 -7.42
CA ILE A 310 4.66 1.85 -6.89
C ILE A 310 3.77 3.08 -7.11
N THR A 311 2.48 2.98 -6.79
CA THR A 311 1.47 4.06 -6.87
C THR A 311 1.13 4.54 -8.28
N MET A 312 1.61 3.88 -9.34
CA MET A 312 1.14 4.13 -10.70
C MET A 312 -0.09 3.29 -11.05
N THR A 313 -0.85 3.76 -12.03
CA THR A 313 -1.93 2.96 -12.61
C THR A 313 -1.42 1.90 -13.57
N TRP A 314 -2.28 0.96 -13.92
CA TRP A 314 -2.02 0.02 -15.01
C TRP A 314 -1.74 0.75 -16.34
N TYR A 315 -2.49 1.84 -16.60
CA TYR A 315 -2.32 2.65 -17.81
C TYR A 315 -0.92 3.28 -17.89
N ALA A 316 -0.40 3.80 -16.78
CA ALA A 316 0.96 4.31 -16.71
C ALA A 316 2.01 3.20 -16.94
N ALA A 317 1.80 2.00 -16.39
CA ALA A 317 2.68 0.86 -16.61
C ALA A 317 2.67 0.37 -18.07
N GLU A 318 1.49 0.31 -18.70
CA GLU A 318 1.36 0.00 -20.13
C GLU A 318 2.05 1.07 -21.00
N THR A 319 1.84 2.35 -20.67
CA THR A 319 2.45 3.47 -21.39
C THR A 319 3.97 3.46 -21.25
N TYR A 320 4.50 3.13 -20.07
CA TYR A 320 5.92 2.88 -19.86
C TYR A 320 6.44 1.81 -20.83
N CYS A 321 5.73 0.68 -20.98
CA CYS A 321 6.16 -0.39 -21.89
C CYS A 321 6.18 0.08 -23.35
N ARG A 322 5.19 0.87 -23.76
CA ARG A 322 5.14 1.46 -25.11
C ARG A 322 6.29 2.44 -25.35
N TRP A 323 6.59 3.28 -24.36
CA TRP A 323 7.73 4.18 -24.41
C TRP A 323 9.04 3.41 -24.50
N LEU A 324 9.23 2.40 -23.64
CA LEU A 324 10.41 1.54 -23.64
C LEU A 324 10.59 0.86 -25.01
N SER A 325 9.48 0.43 -25.61
CA SER A 325 9.49 -0.13 -26.96
C SER A 325 9.97 0.87 -28.01
N ALA A 326 9.45 2.10 -27.95
CA ALA A 326 9.81 3.16 -28.88
C ALA A 326 11.29 3.56 -28.80
N VAL A 327 11.85 3.63 -27.58
CA VAL A 327 13.25 4.05 -27.39
C VAL A 327 14.25 2.92 -27.63
N THR A 328 13.85 1.65 -27.51
CA THR A 328 14.72 0.48 -27.73
C THR A 328 14.55 -0.14 -29.12
N GLY A 329 13.44 0.12 -29.81
CA GLY A 329 13.11 -0.52 -31.09
C GLY A 329 12.67 -1.98 -30.94
N ARG A 330 12.31 -2.43 -29.74
CA ARG A 330 11.84 -3.80 -29.45
C ARG A 330 10.46 -3.80 -28.84
N THR A 331 9.73 -4.91 -28.93
CA THR A 331 8.39 -5.00 -28.36
C THR A 331 8.44 -5.33 -26.87
N TYR A 332 8.30 -4.30 -26.03
CA TYR A 332 8.12 -4.40 -24.58
C TYR A 332 6.65 -4.26 -24.19
N ARG A 333 6.19 -5.11 -23.27
CA ARG A 333 4.81 -5.09 -22.76
C ARG A 333 4.73 -5.60 -21.32
N LEU A 334 3.55 -5.49 -20.73
CA LEU A 334 3.22 -6.23 -19.52
C LEU A 334 3.09 -7.73 -19.86
N PRO A 335 3.47 -8.64 -18.93
CA PRO A 335 3.27 -10.07 -19.14
C PRO A 335 1.77 -10.39 -19.22
N THR A 336 1.42 -11.43 -19.96
CA THR A 336 0.10 -12.06 -19.76
C THR A 336 0.05 -12.72 -18.38
N GLU A 337 -1.15 -12.98 -17.87
CA GLU A 337 -1.32 -13.71 -16.62
C GLU A 337 -0.65 -15.10 -16.69
N ALA A 338 -0.71 -15.76 -17.85
CA ALA A 338 -0.10 -17.07 -18.07
C ALA A 338 1.43 -17.01 -18.12
N GLU A 339 2.00 -16.04 -18.85
CA GLU A 339 3.45 -15.81 -18.86
C GLU A 339 3.97 -15.55 -17.45
N TRP A 340 3.25 -14.73 -16.68
CA TRP A 340 3.61 -14.42 -15.30
C TRP A 340 3.62 -15.67 -14.42
N GLU A 341 2.56 -16.50 -14.46
CA GLU A 341 2.49 -17.71 -13.64
C GLU A 341 3.54 -18.75 -14.08
N TYR A 342 3.71 -18.95 -15.38
CA TYR A 342 4.75 -19.84 -15.93
C TYR A 342 6.14 -19.44 -15.42
N ALA A 343 6.46 -18.15 -15.56
CA ALA A 343 7.73 -17.60 -15.11
C ALA A 343 7.90 -17.72 -13.60
N ALA A 344 6.84 -17.45 -12.81
CA ALA A 344 6.86 -17.56 -11.35
C ALA A 344 7.11 -18.99 -10.88
N ARG A 345 6.50 -19.99 -11.53
CA ARG A 345 6.67 -21.42 -11.22
C ARG A 345 8.10 -21.91 -11.44
N GLY A 346 8.78 -21.43 -12.48
CA GLY A 346 10.14 -21.88 -12.82
C GLY A 346 10.24 -23.40 -12.98
N GLY A 347 9.21 -24.04 -13.54
CA GLY A 347 9.14 -25.50 -13.73
C GLY A 347 8.64 -26.30 -12.51
N THR A 348 8.22 -25.65 -11.42
CA THR A 348 7.64 -26.31 -10.25
C THR A 348 6.10 -26.35 -10.30
N GLU A 349 5.49 -27.31 -9.60
CA GLU A 349 4.03 -27.51 -9.58
C GLU A 349 3.38 -27.13 -8.24
N GLY A 350 4.20 -26.80 -7.23
CA GLY A 350 3.72 -26.52 -5.88
C GLY A 350 3.05 -25.14 -5.72
N PRO A 351 2.53 -24.84 -4.51
CA PRO A 351 1.97 -23.53 -4.18
C PRO A 351 3.02 -22.41 -4.21
N TYR A 352 4.30 -22.76 -4.08
CA TYR A 352 5.46 -21.89 -4.19
C TYR A 352 6.48 -22.51 -5.16
N PHE A 353 7.39 -21.70 -5.70
CA PHE A 353 8.52 -22.20 -6.51
C PHE A 353 9.65 -22.83 -5.70
N PHE A 354 9.47 -22.92 -4.39
CA PHE A 354 10.38 -23.51 -3.42
C PHE A 354 9.61 -24.47 -2.50
N GLU A 355 10.32 -25.31 -1.75
CA GLU A 355 9.70 -26.25 -0.83
C GLU A 355 8.98 -25.52 0.31
N GLY A 356 7.67 -25.70 0.44
CA GLY A 356 6.88 -25.05 1.48
C GLY A 356 5.40 -25.40 1.47
N ASP A 357 4.77 -25.26 2.64
CA ASP A 357 3.33 -25.46 2.81
C ASP A 357 2.71 -24.16 3.33
N PRO A 358 1.73 -23.57 2.62
CA PRO A 358 1.05 -22.34 3.03
C PRO A 358 0.55 -22.37 4.49
N ARG A 359 0.11 -23.53 4.98
CA ARG A 359 -0.43 -23.71 6.35
C ARG A 359 0.61 -23.42 7.43
N ARG A 360 1.90 -23.56 7.12
CA ARG A 360 3.00 -23.29 8.07
C ARG A 360 3.37 -21.80 8.09
N PHE A 361 3.23 -21.13 6.96
CA PHE A 361 3.74 -19.77 6.75
C PHE A 361 2.69 -18.68 7.01
N THR A 362 1.41 -19.03 6.89
CA THR A 362 0.28 -18.10 7.06
C THR A 362 -0.02 -17.76 8.51
N ARG A 363 -0.54 -16.56 8.77
CA ARG A 363 -1.18 -16.20 10.05
C ARG A 363 -2.68 -16.49 10.11
N GLU A 364 -3.28 -17.13 9.11
CA GLU A 364 -4.72 -17.42 9.15
C GLU A 364 -5.07 -18.51 10.16
N SER A 365 -4.16 -19.47 10.40
CA SER A 365 -4.41 -20.55 11.37
C SER A 365 -4.37 -20.05 12.81
N LEU A 366 -5.27 -20.57 13.66
CA LEU A 366 -5.32 -20.18 15.08
C LEU A 366 -4.00 -20.41 15.81
N ARG A 367 -3.30 -21.50 15.49
CA ARG A 367 -1.98 -21.82 16.05
C ARG A 367 -0.97 -20.73 15.70
N ASN A 368 -0.85 -20.35 14.43
CA ASN A 368 0.16 -19.38 13.97
C ASN A 368 -0.17 -17.96 14.46
N ARG A 369 -1.45 -17.65 14.73
CA ARG A 369 -1.84 -16.40 15.40
C ARG A 369 -1.32 -16.30 16.83
N ILE A 370 -1.20 -17.44 17.52
CA ILE A 370 -0.76 -17.49 18.92
C ILE A 370 0.76 -17.63 19.02
N PHE A 371 1.36 -18.52 18.22
CA PHE A 371 2.78 -18.89 18.34
C PHE A 371 3.68 -18.30 17.25
N GLY A 372 3.10 -17.61 16.26
CA GLY A 372 3.81 -17.15 15.07
C GLY A 372 3.85 -18.20 13.95
N PRO A 373 3.92 -17.77 12.68
CA PRO A 373 4.17 -18.67 11.55
C PRO A 373 5.64 -19.10 11.50
N ASP A 374 5.91 -20.20 10.78
CA ASP A 374 7.27 -20.62 10.45
C ASP A 374 7.79 -19.81 9.26
N THR A 375 8.75 -18.93 9.49
CA THR A 375 9.24 -18.01 8.45
C THR A 375 10.62 -18.38 7.89
N ALA A 376 11.23 -19.47 8.38
CA ALA A 376 12.63 -19.77 8.12
C ALA A 376 12.95 -20.00 6.63
N VAL A 377 12.03 -20.62 5.90
CA VAL A 377 12.20 -20.90 4.46
C VAL A 377 11.68 -19.74 3.61
N ILE A 378 10.40 -19.37 3.77
CA ILE A 378 9.73 -18.37 2.92
C ILE A 378 10.44 -17.01 2.91
N SER A 379 11.02 -16.57 4.04
CA SER A 379 11.72 -15.27 4.12
C SER A 379 12.99 -15.20 3.27
N SER A 380 13.53 -16.33 2.78
CA SER A 380 14.66 -16.34 1.86
C SER A 380 14.27 -16.03 0.41
N TYR A 381 12.97 -16.09 0.09
CA TYR A 381 12.45 -16.03 -1.27
C TYR A 381 11.38 -14.94 -1.47
N VAL A 382 10.73 -14.52 -0.38
CA VAL A 382 9.53 -13.69 -0.43
C VAL A 382 9.64 -12.55 0.59
N ILE A 383 9.37 -11.32 0.14
CA ILE A 383 9.10 -10.17 1.02
C ILE A 383 7.59 -10.04 1.20
N TYR A 384 7.08 -10.33 2.40
CA TYR A 384 5.66 -10.37 2.70
C TYR A 384 5.41 -9.82 4.11
N ARG A 385 4.16 -9.89 4.59
CA ARG A 385 3.73 -9.21 5.83
C ARG A 385 4.62 -9.46 7.05
N GLU A 386 5.23 -10.65 7.16
CA GLU A 386 6.02 -11.03 8.35
C GLU A 386 7.43 -10.45 8.37
N ASN A 387 8.05 -10.17 7.21
CA ASN A 387 9.45 -9.73 7.12
C ASN A 387 9.65 -8.38 6.39
N SER A 388 8.58 -7.77 5.89
CA SER A 388 8.68 -6.54 5.09
C SER A 388 8.87 -5.26 5.88
N GLU A 389 8.52 -5.26 7.17
CA GLU A 389 8.40 -4.03 7.97
C GLU A 389 7.44 -2.99 7.33
N ALA A 390 6.39 -3.48 6.65
CA ALA A 390 5.39 -2.68 5.95
C ALA A 390 5.96 -1.78 4.83
N ARG A 391 7.04 -2.22 4.18
CA ARG A 391 7.66 -1.53 3.04
C ARG A 391 8.21 -2.51 2.02
N THR A 392 8.38 -2.04 0.79
CA THR A 392 9.06 -2.81 -0.27
C THR A 392 10.56 -2.98 0.02
N GLN A 393 11.24 -3.83 -0.73
CA GLN A 393 12.68 -4.02 -0.66
C GLN A 393 13.28 -3.94 -2.08
N PRO A 394 14.54 -3.49 -2.21
CA PRO A 394 15.22 -3.49 -3.50
C PRO A 394 15.51 -4.92 -3.99
N PRO A 395 15.83 -5.08 -5.28
CA PRO A 395 16.41 -6.30 -5.83
C PRO A 395 17.66 -6.74 -5.04
N GLY A 396 17.92 -8.05 -5.03
CA GLY A 396 19.01 -8.70 -4.31
C GLY A 396 18.72 -9.05 -2.85
N SER A 397 17.53 -8.70 -2.33
CA SER A 397 17.14 -8.98 -0.94
C SER A 397 16.55 -10.38 -0.72
N VAL A 398 16.21 -11.09 -1.79
CA VAL A 398 15.71 -12.48 -1.77
C VAL A 398 16.43 -13.32 -2.82
N ARG A 399 16.36 -14.65 -2.68
CA ARG A 399 16.87 -15.58 -3.69
C ARG A 399 15.92 -15.64 -4.89
N PRO A 400 16.45 -15.74 -6.11
CA PRO A 400 15.63 -15.90 -7.29
C PRO A 400 14.97 -17.28 -7.37
N ASN A 401 13.94 -17.38 -8.21
CA ASN A 401 13.36 -18.65 -8.61
C ASN A 401 14.25 -19.40 -9.64
N PRO A 402 13.88 -20.60 -10.10
CA PRO A 402 14.70 -21.38 -11.04
C PRO A 402 15.02 -20.70 -12.39
N PHE A 403 14.23 -19.72 -12.82
CA PHE A 403 14.51 -18.91 -14.01
C PHE A 403 15.36 -17.66 -13.71
N GLY A 404 15.85 -17.50 -12.48
CA GLY A 404 16.68 -16.37 -12.10
C GLY A 404 15.90 -15.11 -11.75
N LEU A 405 14.56 -15.19 -11.66
CA LEU A 405 13.70 -14.05 -11.36
C LEU A 405 13.57 -13.82 -9.86
N GLU A 406 13.74 -12.59 -9.41
CA GLU A 406 13.55 -12.18 -8.03
C GLU A 406 12.17 -11.56 -7.82
N HIS A 407 11.70 -11.63 -6.56
CA HIS A 407 10.46 -11.01 -6.12
C HIS A 407 9.20 -11.41 -6.91
N MET A 408 9.22 -12.55 -7.60
CA MET A 408 8.00 -13.08 -8.26
C MET A 408 6.87 -13.33 -7.26
N LEU A 409 7.19 -13.56 -5.99
CA LEU A 409 6.21 -13.67 -4.91
C LEU A 409 6.53 -12.61 -3.85
N GLY A 410 5.54 -11.81 -3.47
CA GLY A 410 5.69 -10.71 -2.53
C GLY A 410 6.35 -9.45 -3.12
N ASN A 411 6.86 -8.60 -2.24
CA ASN A 411 7.33 -7.24 -2.50
C ASN A 411 6.22 -6.30 -2.99
N VAL A 412 5.75 -6.46 -4.22
CA VAL A 412 4.59 -5.75 -4.78
C VAL A 412 3.80 -6.71 -5.64
N PHE A 413 2.48 -6.53 -5.67
CA PHE A 413 1.69 -7.11 -6.75
C PHE A 413 2.19 -6.58 -8.10
N GLU A 414 2.13 -7.41 -9.13
CA GLU A 414 2.55 -7.04 -10.47
C GLU A 414 1.35 -6.97 -11.42
N PHE A 415 1.21 -5.86 -12.14
CA PHE A 415 0.26 -5.75 -13.24
C PHE A 415 0.56 -6.76 -14.35
N THR A 416 -0.51 -7.32 -14.92
CA THR A 416 -0.47 -8.14 -16.14
C THR A 416 -1.32 -7.49 -17.24
N GLY A 417 -1.18 -7.92 -18.49
CA GLY A 417 -1.99 -7.43 -19.60
C GLY A 417 -3.48 -7.78 -19.52
N ASP A 418 -3.82 -8.85 -18.79
CA ASP A 418 -5.12 -9.47 -18.82
C ASP A 418 -6.20 -8.67 -18.08
N TRP A 419 -7.42 -8.70 -18.63
CA TRP A 419 -8.61 -8.33 -17.89
C TRP A 419 -8.94 -9.41 -16.85
N TYR A 420 -9.30 -9.00 -15.63
CA TYR A 420 -9.72 -9.93 -14.60
C TYR A 420 -11.14 -10.41 -14.86
N ALA A 421 -11.31 -11.73 -14.87
CA ALA A 421 -12.60 -12.39 -14.70
C ALA A 421 -12.44 -13.60 -13.77
N PRO A 422 -13.33 -13.78 -12.79
CA PRO A 422 -13.24 -14.88 -11.82
C PRO A 422 -13.39 -16.25 -12.47
N ASP A 423 -14.09 -16.34 -13.60
CA ASP A 423 -14.33 -17.57 -14.37
C ASP A 423 -13.41 -17.71 -15.59
N ALA A 424 -12.41 -16.84 -15.77
CA ALA A 424 -11.55 -16.80 -16.96
C ALA A 424 -11.00 -18.18 -17.37
N TYR A 425 -10.49 -18.96 -16.42
CA TYR A 425 -9.89 -20.27 -16.70
C TYR A 425 -10.95 -21.31 -17.10
N SER A 426 -12.20 -21.15 -16.69
CA SER A 426 -13.31 -22.02 -17.13
C SER A 426 -13.68 -21.77 -18.58
N LEU A 427 -13.43 -20.57 -19.11
CA LEU A 427 -13.77 -20.17 -20.47
C LEU A 427 -12.75 -20.63 -21.52
N TYR A 428 -11.55 -21.02 -21.10
CA TYR A 428 -10.55 -21.55 -22.02
C TYR A 428 -11.01 -22.86 -22.70
N PRO A 429 -10.66 -23.04 -23.99
CA PRO A 429 -11.02 -24.23 -24.73
C PRO A 429 -10.45 -25.50 -24.09
N SER A 430 -11.04 -26.66 -24.42
CA SER A 430 -10.49 -27.94 -23.99
C SER A 430 -9.16 -28.23 -24.68
N GLY A 431 -8.21 -28.81 -23.96
CA GLY A 431 -6.86 -29.11 -24.46
C GLY A 431 -5.84 -28.05 -24.03
N THR A 432 -4.69 -28.05 -24.69
CA THR A 432 -3.63 -27.06 -24.47
C THR A 432 -4.02 -25.72 -25.08
N VAL A 433 -3.91 -24.65 -24.30
CA VAL A 433 -4.14 -23.28 -24.73
C VAL A 433 -2.78 -22.62 -24.97
N VAL A 434 -2.55 -22.08 -26.16
CA VAL A 434 -1.29 -21.42 -26.51
C VAL A 434 -1.41 -19.92 -26.25
N ASP A 435 -0.46 -19.35 -25.52
CA ASP A 435 -0.31 -17.91 -25.23
C ASP A 435 -1.63 -17.18 -24.90
N PRO A 436 -2.39 -17.61 -23.88
CA PRO A 436 -3.65 -16.96 -23.53
C PRO A 436 -3.41 -15.54 -22.99
N ALA A 437 -4.23 -14.60 -23.47
CA ALA A 437 -4.21 -13.18 -23.06
C ALA A 437 -5.48 -12.76 -22.29
N GLY A 438 -6.18 -13.74 -21.73
CA GLY A 438 -7.38 -13.51 -20.92
C GLY A 438 -8.61 -13.06 -21.73
N PRO A 439 -9.66 -12.58 -21.06
CA PRO A 439 -10.86 -12.04 -21.69
C PRO A 439 -10.56 -10.78 -22.53
N ALA A 440 -11.32 -10.57 -23.60
CA ALA A 440 -11.14 -9.40 -24.49
C ALA A 440 -11.49 -8.04 -23.84
N SER A 441 -12.28 -8.04 -22.78
CA SER A 441 -12.74 -6.83 -22.09
C SER A 441 -13.03 -7.10 -20.61
N GLY A 442 -12.91 -6.09 -19.76
CA GLY A 442 -13.24 -6.13 -18.35
C GLY A 442 -13.25 -4.74 -17.73
N THR A 443 -13.45 -4.68 -16.41
CA THR A 443 -13.44 -3.43 -15.64
C THR A 443 -12.19 -3.28 -14.78
N GLU A 444 -11.54 -4.39 -14.45
CA GLU A 444 -10.33 -4.44 -13.62
C GLU A 444 -9.31 -5.35 -14.27
N ARG A 445 -8.02 -5.09 -14.04
CA ARG A 445 -6.90 -5.86 -14.58
C ARG A 445 -6.43 -6.90 -13.58
N VAL A 446 -5.87 -7.99 -14.07
CA VAL A 446 -5.26 -9.01 -13.21
C VAL A 446 -3.96 -8.46 -12.60
N ILE A 447 -3.77 -8.72 -11.31
CA ILE A 447 -2.49 -8.52 -10.61
C ILE A 447 -2.06 -9.81 -9.90
N ARG A 448 -0.75 -10.06 -9.85
CA ARG A 448 -0.19 -11.35 -9.40
C ARG A 448 0.91 -11.18 -8.34
N GLY A 449 1.26 -12.28 -7.66
CA GLY A 449 2.43 -12.37 -6.77
C GLY A 449 2.24 -11.98 -5.31
N GLY A 450 1.23 -11.16 -5.00
CA GLY A 450 1.09 -10.61 -3.66
C GLY A 450 2.09 -9.50 -3.37
N SER A 451 1.94 -8.84 -2.23
CA SER A 451 2.71 -7.67 -1.83
C SER A 451 3.48 -7.89 -0.54
N PHE A 452 4.32 -6.91 -0.19
CA PHE A 452 4.95 -6.81 1.12
C PHE A 452 3.95 -6.85 2.30
N ASN A 453 2.67 -6.58 2.07
CA ASN A 453 1.61 -6.58 3.07
C ASN A 453 0.70 -7.82 2.99
N SER A 454 0.96 -8.72 2.04
CA SER A 454 0.17 -9.93 1.82
C SER A 454 0.52 -11.03 2.82
N ASP A 455 -0.45 -11.87 3.17
CA ASP A 455 -0.19 -13.07 3.96
C ASP A 455 0.47 -14.16 3.08
N ALA A 456 1.12 -15.15 3.69
CA ALA A 456 1.71 -16.25 2.95
C ALA A 456 0.69 -17.03 2.08
N ALA A 457 -0.59 -17.06 2.47
CA ALA A 457 -1.67 -17.65 1.67
C ALA A 457 -1.94 -16.89 0.35
N ASP A 458 -1.61 -15.60 0.31
CA ASP A 458 -1.87 -14.68 -0.79
C ASP A 458 -0.67 -14.51 -1.75
N VAL A 459 0.52 -14.98 -1.35
CA VAL A 459 1.76 -14.97 -2.16
C VAL A 459 2.05 -16.36 -2.76
N ARG A 460 1.03 -17.21 -2.91
CA ARG A 460 1.15 -18.47 -3.67
C ARG A 460 1.24 -18.15 -5.16
N VAL A 461 1.90 -19.01 -5.93
CA VAL A 461 2.10 -18.81 -7.38
C VAL A 461 0.76 -18.71 -8.12
N ALA A 462 -0.22 -19.54 -7.75
CA ALA A 462 -1.53 -19.53 -8.36
C ALA A 462 -2.45 -18.39 -7.86
N ALA A 463 -2.15 -17.73 -6.73
CA ALA A 463 -3.09 -16.80 -6.07
C ALA A 463 -3.37 -15.54 -6.91
N ARG A 464 -4.61 -15.41 -7.39
CA ARG A 464 -5.04 -14.32 -8.27
C ARG A 464 -5.59 -13.15 -7.46
N SER A 465 -5.43 -11.95 -8.00
CA SER A 465 -6.09 -10.74 -7.51
C SER A 465 -6.35 -9.81 -8.69
N HIS A 466 -6.98 -8.68 -8.43
CA HIS A 466 -7.31 -7.71 -9.45
C HIS A 466 -7.15 -6.28 -8.94
N THR A 467 -7.05 -5.35 -9.87
CA THR A 467 -7.08 -3.93 -9.57
C THR A 467 -8.39 -3.52 -8.91
N ARG A 468 -8.37 -2.40 -8.18
CA ARG A 468 -9.57 -1.80 -7.58
C ARG A 468 -9.58 -0.32 -7.94
N HIS A 469 -9.67 -0.03 -9.24
CA HIS A 469 -9.36 1.29 -9.80
C HIS A 469 -10.03 2.44 -9.04
N ALA A 470 -11.35 2.37 -8.87
CA ALA A 470 -12.13 3.39 -8.17
C ALA A 470 -11.73 3.54 -6.69
N ALA A 471 -11.54 2.42 -5.99
CA ALA A 471 -11.17 2.43 -4.58
C ALA A 471 -9.74 2.94 -4.34
N TRP A 472 -8.86 2.79 -5.33
CA TRP A 472 -7.46 3.21 -5.24
C TRP A 472 -7.20 4.67 -5.63
N GLN A 473 -8.23 5.37 -6.10
CA GLN A 473 -8.22 6.80 -6.43
C GLN A 473 -9.14 7.60 -5.50
N MET A 474 -9.64 6.99 -4.42
CA MET A 474 -10.67 7.58 -3.58
C MET A 474 -10.18 8.89 -2.97
N THR A 475 -8.91 8.98 -2.57
CA THR A 475 -8.32 10.18 -1.95
C THR A 475 -7.77 11.21 -2.94
N ASP A 476 -7.65 10.89 -4.23
CA ASP A 476 -7.18 11.84 -5.24
C ASP A 476 -8.23 12.95 -5.42
N PRO A 477 -8.01 14.21 -5.03
CA PRO A 477 -9.04 15.25 -5.15
C PRO A 477 -9.10 15.87 -6.55
N GLN A 478 -8.25 15.43 -7.50
CA GLN A 478 -8.23 15.94 -8.87
C GLN A 478 -9.52 15.57 -9.61
N ILE A 479 -10.00 16.49 -10.45
CA ILE A 479 -11.18 16.29 -11.30
C ILE A 479 -10.80 16.71 -12.74
N PRO A 480 -10.76 15.77 -13.70
CA PRO A 480 -10.95 14.32 -13.54
C PRO A 480 -9.86 13.67 -12.67
N LYS A 481 -10.13 12.45 -12.17
CA LYS A 481 -9.14 11.64 -11.43
C LYS A 481 -7.91 11.39 -12.29
N SER A 482 -6.76 11.25 -11.65
CA SER A 482 -5.51 10.95 -12.33
C SER A 482 -5.57 9.57 -13.02
N GLU A 483 -5.41 9.53 -14.34
CA GLU A 483 -5.24 8.27 -15.08
C GLU A 483 -3.85 7.65 -14.89
N TRP A 484 -2.91 8.38 -14.27
CA TRP A 484 -1.50 8.00 -14.16
C TRP A 484 -1.12 7.45 -12.80
N TRP A 485 -1.84 7.85 -11.75
CA TRP A 485 -1.47 7.61 -10.36
C TRP A 485 -2.63 7.03 -9.55
N TYR A 486 -2.31 6.08 -8.69
CA TYR A 486 -3.14 5.62 -7.60
C TYR A 486 -2.63 6.22 -6.28
N THR A 487 -3.45 7.06 -5.65
CA THR A 487 -3.10 7.71 -4.39
C THR A 487 -3.18 6.74 -3.20
N ASP A 488 -4.08 5.76 -3.25
CA ASP A 488 -4.40 4.91 -2.10
C ASP A 488 -3.73 3.53 -2.13
N THR A 489 -3.12 3.11 -3.24
CA THR A 489 -2.36 1.85 -3.27
C THR A 489 -0.88 2.07 -3.44
N ARG A 490 -0.12 1.46 -2.53
CA ARG A 490 1.34 1.43 -2.48
C ARG A 490 1.90 0.03 -2.64
N GLU A 491 1.03 -0.91 -2.99
CA GLU A 491 1.31 -2.35 -2.97
C GLU A 491 1.43 -2.96 -4.37
N VAL A 492 1.29 -2.15 -5.42
CA VAL A 492 1.25 -2.62 -6.81
C VAL A 492 2.30 -1.87 -7.62
N GLY A 493 3.10 -2.65 -8.35
CA GLY A 493 4.02 -2.20 -9.38
C GLY A 493 3.86 -3.09 -10.60
N PHE A 494 4.95 -3.29 -11.35
CA PHE A 494 4.94 -4.15 -12.52
C PHE A 494 6.33 -4.59 -12.91
N ARG A 495 6.37 -5.47 -13.91
CA ARG A 495 7.57 -6.00 -14.55
C ARG A 495 7.28 -6.02 -16.05
N VAL A 496 8.33 -5.87 -16.85
CA VAL A 496 8.21 -5.93 -18.31
C VAL A 496 8.59 -7.30 -18.85
N VAL A 497 7.98 -7.65 -19.98
CA VAL A 497 8.44 -8.70 -20.87
C VAL A 497 8.81 -8.11 -22.22
N MET A 498 9.72 -8.79 -22.92
CA MET A 498 10.10 -8.48 -24.29
C MET A 498 9.86 -9.71 -25.15
N GLU A 499 9.22 -9.50 -26.29
CA GLU A 499 8.96 -10.57 -27.25
C GLU A 499 10.28 -11.07 -27.87
N TRP A 500 10.35 -12.39 -28.10
CA TRP A 500 11.45 -13.00 -28.83
C TRP A 500 10.94 -13.48 -30.18
N GLU A 501 11.30 -12.75 -31.23
CA GLU A 501 11.03 -13.16 -32.59
C GLU A 501 12.07 -14.20 -33.01
N THR A 502 11.65 -15.46 -33.13
CA THR A 502 12.42 -16.43 -33.91
C THR A 502 12.15 -16.15 -35.38
N ASP A 503 13.20 -15.96 -36.19
CA ASP A 503 13.16 -15.72 -37.65
C ASP A 503 12.40 -16.79 -38.50
N ASP A 504 11.69 -17.72 -37.86
CA ASP A 504 10.85 -18.73 -38.48
C ASP A 504 9.34 -18.42 -38.28
N GLN A 505 8.84 -17.40 -38.97
CA GLN A 505 7.43 -17.31 -39.39
C GLN A 505 7.30 -16.98 -40.88
#